data_AF-A0A132GJR4-F1
#
_entry.id   AF-A0A132GJR4-F1
#
_cell.length_a   1.000
_cell.length_b   1.000
_cell.length_c   1.000
_cell.angle_alpha   90.00
_cell.angle_beta   90.00
_cell.angle_gamma   90.00
#
_symmetry.space_group_name_H-M   'P 1'
#
loop_
_entity.id
_entity.type
_entity.pdbx_description
1 polymer ?
#
loop_
_entity_poly.entity_id
_entity_poly.type
_entity_poly.pdbx_seq_one_letter_code
_entity_poly.pdbx_strand_id
1 'polypeptide(L)'
;TRGSTLDLTLFDMATEKEVDMGGTFDWFGPESHPDFCGNPETGQYTGDNSKSLKGRSITPEQFKNRMILRRAMLRHGFKPFDTEWWHFTLRDEPFPDTYFTFPVKQLSK
;
A
#
# COMPACT_ATOMS: atom_id res chain seq x y z
N THR A 1 -14.76 8.19 -10.16
CA THR A 1 -13.45 8.14 -9.47
C THR A 1 -12.73 9.47 -9.64
N ARG A 2 -11.85 9.89 -8.72
CA ARG A 2 -11.20 11.22 -8.73
C ARG A 2 -9.84 11.29 -9.44
N GLY A 3 -9.30 10.14 -9.85
CA GLY A 3 -8.08 10.04 -10.65
C GLY A 3 -6.77 10.34 -9.92
N SER A 4 -6.78 10.46 -8.59
CA SER A 4 -5.60 10.86 -7.79
C SER A 4 -5.20 9.80 -6.74
N THR A 5 -5.63 8.56 -6.96
CA THR A 5 -5.42 7.42 -6.06
C THR A 5 -4.73 6.31 -6.82
N LEU A 6 -3.73 5.69 -6.19
CA LEU A 6 -2.88 4.66 -6.76
C LEU A 6 -2.81 3.46 -5.83
N ASP A 7 -2.87 2.28 -6.44
CA ASP A 7 -2.51 1.01 -5.81
C ASP A 7 -1.19 0.54 -6.44
N LEU A 8 -0.15 0.34 -5.61
CA LEU A 8 1.19 0.02 -6.10
C LEU A 8 2.04 -0.79 -5.11
N THR A 9 3.10 -1.40 -5.63
CA THR A 9 4.13 -2.14 -4.86
C THR A 9 5.53 -1.68 -5.25
N LEU A 10 6.55 -2.28 -4.65
CA LEU A 10 7.96 -2.09 -5.01
C LEU A 10 8.43 -3.20 -5.94
N PHE A 11 9.29 -2.86 -6.88
CA PHE A 11 9.97 -3.79 -7.76
C PHE A 11 11.48 -3.68 -7.54
N ASP A 12 12.13 -4.82 -7.32
CA ASP A 12 13.57 -4.93 -7.17
C ASP A 12 14.20 -5.10 -8.56
N MET A 13 15.00 -4.10 -8.96
CA MET A 13 15.67 -4.07 -10.26
C MET A 13 16.84 -5.05 -10.38
N ALA A 14 17.43 -5.48 -9.25
CA ALA A 14 18.54 -6.43 -9.27
C ALA A 14 18.03 -7.88 -9.40
N THR A 15 16.91 -8.19 -8.76
CA THR A 15 16.29 -9.52 -8.84
C THR A 15 15.21 -9.65 -9.91
N GLU A 16 14.82 -8.53 -10.52
CA GLU A 16 13.75 -8.40 -11.52
C GLU A 16 12.41 -8.97 -11.04
N LYS A 17 12.08 -8.73 -9.76
CA LYS A 17 10.88 -9.26 -9.12
C LYS A 17 10.19 -8.20 -8.28
N GLU A 18 8.88 -8.36 -8.11
CA GLU A 18 8.16 -7.64 -7.06
C GLU A 18 8.72 -8.01 -5.69
N VAL A 19 8.80 -7.01 -4.82
CA VAL A 19 9.20 -7.19 -3.43
C VAL A 19 8.07 -7.89 -2.69
N ASP A 20 8.42 -8.89 -1.88
CA ASP A 20 7.44 -9.60 -1.06
C ASP A 20 6.87 -8.70 0.05
N MET A 21 5.57 -8.45 -0.02
CA MET A 21 4.80 -7.62 0.92
C MET A 21 3.96 -8.45 1.90
N GLY A 22 4.08 -9.78 1.87
CA GLY A 22 3.36 -10.70 2.76
C GLY A 22 1.87 -10.90 2.47
N GLY A 23 1.40 -10.38 1.34
CA GLY A 23 0.02 -10.50 0.87
C GLY A 23 -0.10 -9.96 -0.55
N THR A 24 -1.21 -10.28 -1.21
CA THR A 24 -1.53 -9.76 -2.55
C THR A 24 -2.33 -8.47 -2.45
N PHE A 25 -2.40 -7.73 -3.55
CA PHE A 25 -3.41 -6.70 -3.75
C PHE A 25 -4.82 -7.26 -3.53
N ASP A 26 -5.75 -6.38 -3.17
CA ASP A 26 -7.19 -6.64 -2.96
C ASP A 26 -7.51 -7.73 -1.92
N TRP A 27 -6.57 -8.05 -1.04
CA TRP A 27 -6.88 -8.84 0.15
C TRP A 27 -7.49 -7.93 1.24
N PHE A 28 -8.81 -7.95 1.45
CA PHE A 28 -9.47 -7.07 2.43
C PHE A 28 -9.49 -7.62 3.86
N GLY A 29 -8.38 -8.20 4.32
CA GLY A 29 -8.23 -8.69 5.70
C GLY A 29 -7.33 -7.80 6.57
N PRO A 30 -7.31 -8.02 7.89
CA PRO A 30 -6.46 -7.27 8.82
C PRO A 30 -4.97 -7.29 8.46
N GLU A 31 -4.52 -8.33 7.74
CA GLU A 31 -3.15 -8.49 7.26
C GLU A 31 -2.74 -7.45 6.23
N SER A 32 -3.71 -6.79 5.60
CA SER A 32 -3.46 -5.72 4.62
C SER A 32 -3.29 -4.36 5.26
N HIS A 33 -3.66 -4.22 6.54
CA HIS A 33 -3.52 -2.95 7.24
C HIS A 33 -2.02 -2.60 7.40
N PRO A 34 -1.62 -1.34 7.23
CA PRO A 34 -0.22 -0.92 7.43
C PRO A 34 0.28 -1.15 8.86
N ASP A 35 -0.63 -1.23 9.83
CA ASP A 35 -0.33 -1.44 11.26
C ASP A 35 -0.45 -2.91 11.70
N PHE A 36 -0.54 -3.85 10.74
CA PHE A 36 -0.48 -5.26 11.02
C PHE A 36 0.96 -5.66 11.41
N CYS A 37 1.12 -6.32 12.56
CA CYS A 37 2.42 -6.69 13.14
C CYS A 37 3.38 -5.53 13.47
N GLY A 38 2.95 -4.26 13.49
CA GLY A 38 3.83 -3.15 13.82
C GLY A 38 3.20 -1.77 13.78
N ASN A 39 4.01 -0.74 14.09
CA ASN A 39 3.61 0.66 14.05
C ASN A 39 4.12 1.32 12.76
N PRO A 40 3.23 1.79 11.87
CA PRO A 40 3.63 2.33 10.58
C PRO A 40 4.21 3.75 10.64
N GLU A 41 3.98 4.48 11.73
CA GLU A 41 4.54 5.82 11.93
C GLU A 41 6.00 5.75 12.40
N THR A 42 6.30 4.82 13.31
CA THR A 42 7.67 4.62 13.81
C THR A 42 8.48 3.63 12.97
N GLY A 43 7.79 2.73 12.26
CA GLY A 43 8.39 1.59 11.57
C GLY A 43 8.84 0.47 12.49
N GLN A 44 8.37 0.44 13.75
CA GLN A 44 8.66 -0.63 14.69
C GLN A 44 7.82 -1.88 14.36
N TYR A 45 8.49 -3.00 14.10
CA TYR A 45 7.84 -4.31 14.03
C TYR A 45 7.64 -4.89 15.43
N THR A 46 6.43 -5.33 15.74
CA THR A 46 6.06 -5.95 17.03
C THR A 46 5.82 -7.45 16.89
N GLY A 47 5.52 -7.93 15.69
CA GLY A 47 5.12 -9.32 15.45
C GLY A 47 3.72 -9.66 15.96
N ASP A 48 2.94 -8.65 16.37
CA ASP A 48 1.58 -8.85 16.82
C ASP A 48 0.63 -9.11 15.65
N ASN A 49 0.26 -10.39 15.48
CA ASN A 49 -0.71 -10.84 14.49
C ASN A 49 -2.08 -11.16 15.11
N SER A 50 -2.35 -10.73 16.34
CA SER A 50 -3.60 -11.03 17.07
C SER A 50 -4.87 -10.54 16.37
N LYS A 51 -4.74 -9.56 15.46
CA LYS A 51 -5.83 -9.03 14.64
C LYS A 51 -6.34 -10.02 13.58
N SER A 52 -5.57 -11.05 13.25
CA SER A 52 -5.88 -12.00 12.18
C SER A 52 -6.48 -13.32 12.70
N LEU A 53 -7.28 -13.98 11.86
CA LEU A 53 -7.66 -15.38 12.08
C LEU A 53 -6.42 -16.27 12.11
N LYS A 54 -6.49 -17.34 12.91
CA LYS A 54 -5.37 -18.25 13.19
C LYS A 54 -4.64 -18.68 11.90
N GLY A 55 -3.35 -18.38 11.82
CA GLY A 55 -2.45 -18.86 10.76
C GLY A 55 -1.95 -17.81 9.77
N ARG A 56 -2.26 -16.52 9.94
CA ARG A 56 -1.65 -15.46 9.12
C ARG A 56 -0.80 -14.51 9.94
N SER A 57 0.26 -14.04 9.31
CA SER A 57 1.28 -13.13 9.86
C SER A 57 2.09 -12.62 8.70
N ILE A 58 2.70 -11.44 8.86
CA ILE A 58 3.77 -10.99 7.97
C ILE A 58 5.10 -11.02 8.72
N THR A 59 6.19 -11.23 7.98
CA THR A 59 7.54 -11.25 8.52
C THR A 59 8.05 -9.82 8.82
N PRO A 60 9.13 -9.67 9.62
CA PRO A 60 9.77 -8.38 9.81
C PRO A 60 10.21 -7.72 8.49
N GLU A 61 10.71 -8.51 7.52
CA GLU A 61 11.16 -7.97 6.23
C GLU A 61 9.96 -7.51 5.38
N GLN A 62 8.86 -8.26 5.35
CA GLN A 62 7.63 -7.84 4.67
C GLN A 62 7.06 -6.54 5.26
N PHE A 63 7.04 -6.41 6.59
CA PHE A 63 6.63 -5.16 7.24
C PHE A 63 7.57 -4.00 6.87
N LYS A 64 8.89 -4.23 6.91
CA LYS A 64 9.89 -3.24 6.49
C LYS A 64 9.71 -2.82 5.03
N ASN A 65 9.40 -3.75 4.12
CA ASN A 65 9.13 -3.47 2.71
C ASN A 65 7.92 -2.53 2.55
N ARG A 66 6.82 -2.82 3.27
CA ARG A 66 5.66 -1.93 3.33
C ARG A 66 6.04 -0.53 3.83
N MET A 67 6.94 -0.44 4.82
CA MET A 67 7.41 0.85 5.33
C MET A 67 8.29 1.62 4.33
N ILE A 68 9.07 0.94 3.50
CA ILE A 68 9.83 1.59 2.42
C ILE A 68 8.86 2.26 1.44
N LEU A 69 7.85 1.52 0.98
CA LEU A 69 6.80 2.05 0.10
C LEU A 69 6.09 3.22 0.76
N ARG A 70 5.57 3.00 1.98
CA ARG A 70 4.84 4.01 2.75
C ARG A 70 5.62 5.32 2.86
N ARG A 71 6.90 5.25 3.26
CA ARG A 71 7.76 6.42 3.42
C ARG A 71 8.03 7.12 2.10
N ALA A 72 8.21 6.38 1.00
CA ALA A 72 8.35 6.99 -0.32
C ALA A 72 7.10 7.78 -0.70
N MET A 73 5.93 7.16 -0.58
CA MET A 73 4.66 7.81 -0.91
C MET A 73 4.39 9.06 -0.06
N LEU A 74 4.62 8.98 1.27
CA LEU A 74 4.48 10.12 2.18
C LEU A 74 5.36 11.31 1.79
N ARG A 75 6.64 11.06 1.43
CA ARG A 75 7.60 12.09 0.99
C ARG A 75 7.16 12.78 -0.30
N HIS A 76 6.40 12.10 -1.14
CA HIS A 76 5.93 12.62 -2.43
C HIS A 76 4.47 13.12 -2.40
N GLY A 77 3.97 13.48 -1.21
CA GLY A 77 2.69 14.17 -1.10
C GLY A 77 1.46 13.25 -1.05
N PHE A 78 1.64 11.94 -0.90
CA PHE A 78 0.52 11.00 -0.78
C PHE A 78 0.16 10.74 0.69
N LYS A 79 -1.12 10.43 0.94
CA LYS A 79 -1.64 9.87 2.19
C LYS A 79 -1.95 8.38 2.00
N PRO A 80 -1.61 7.51 2.98
CA PRO A 80 -1.99 6.10 2.94
C PRO A 80 -3.49 5.92 3.18
N PHE A 81 -3.97 4.70 2.97
CA PHE A 81 -5.21 4.21 3.56
C PHE A 81 -4.91 3.20 4.68
N ASP A 82 -5.67 3.26 5.78
CA ASP A 82 -5.31 2.57 7.01
C ASP A 82 -5.62 1.06 6.98
N THR A 83 -6.32 0.58 5.95
CA THR A 83 -6.68 -0.84 5.80
C THR A 83 -5.98 -1.54 4.64
N GLU A 84 -5.22 -0.81 3.83
CA GLU A 84 -4.60 -1.32 2.58
C GLU A 84 -3.20 -0.74 2.41
N TRP A 85 -2.16 -1.58 2.60
CA TRP A 85 -0.75 -1.14 2.55
C TRP A 85 -0.31 -0.61 1.18
N TRP A 86 -1.04 -0.96 0.11
CA TRP A 86 -0.75 -0.58 -1.27
C TRP A 86 -1.47 0.71 -1.71
N HIS A 87 -2.46 1.19 -0.95
CA HIS A 87 -3.40 2.22 -1.40
C HIS A 87 -2.99 3.61 -0.93
N PHE A 88 -2.84 4.54 -1.87
CA PHE A 88 -2.40 5.91 -1.60
C PHE A 88 -3.18 6.92 -2.41
N THR A 89 -3.59 8.01 -1.78
CA THR A 89 -4.25 9.15 -2.44
C THR A 89 -3.37 10.38 -2.35
N LEU A 90 -3.26 11.17 -3.42
CA LEU A 90 -2.53 12.45 -3.39
C LEU A 90 -3.20 13.39 -2.37
N ARG A 91 -2.44 14.17 -1.59
CA ARG A 91 -3.04 15.10 -0.61
C ARG A 91 -3.73 16.28 -1.28
N ASP A 92 -3.04 16.93 -2.20
CA ASP A 92 -3.52 18.09 -2.94
C ASP A 92 -4.11 17.63 -4.29
N GLU A 93 -5.20 16.86 -4.22
CA GLU A 93 -5.86 16.31 -5.40
C GLU A 93 -6.37 17.45 -6.32
N PRO A 94 -6.11 17.43 -7.64
CA PRO A 94 -6.62 18.45 -8.56
C PRO A 94 -8.15 18.42 -8.73
N PHE A 95 -8.79 17.29 -8.41
CA PHE A 95 -10.19 17.02 -8.69
C PHE A 95 -10.92 16.39 -7.49
N PRO A 96 -10.95 17.04 -6.30
CA PRO A 96 -11.45 16.43 -5.06
C PRO A 96 -12.96 16.14 -5.09
N ASP A 97 -13.72 16.90 -5.89
CA ASP A 97 -15.19 16.81 -6.02
C ASP A 97 -15.65 16.35 -7.41
N THR A 98 -14.73 15.97 -8.30
CA THR A 98 -15.07 15.50 -9.65
C THR A 98 -14.92 14.00 -9.76
N TYR A 99 -15.99 13.33 -10.16
CA TYR A 99 -16.01 11.89 -10.39
C TYR A 99 -16.05 11.61 -11.89
N PHE A 100 -14.90 11.22 -12.43
CA PHE A 100 -14.79 10.81 -13.82
C PHE A 100 -15.47 9.46 -14.06
N THR A 101 -16.03 9.31 -15.25
CA THR A 101 -16.73 8.10 -15.75
C THR A 101 -16.30 7.69 -17.15
N PHE A 102 -15.31 8.39 -17.74
CA PHE A 102 -14.78 7.99 -19.04
C PHE A 102 -14.05 6.65 -18.94
N PRO A 103 -14.10 5.81 -19.99
CA PRO A 103 -13.39 4.53 -20.00
C PRO A 103 -11.86 4.73 -20.02
N VAL A 104 -11.13 3.93 -19.26
CA VAL A 104 -9.68 3.82 -19.39
C VAL A 104 -9.38 3.10 -20.70
N LYS A 105 -8.62 3.75 -21.59
CA LYS A 105 -8.27 3.22 -22.92
C LYS A 105 -6.78 3.40 -23.15
N GLN A 106 -6.15 2.36 -23.71
CA GLN A 106 -4.80 2.48 -24.23
C GLN A 106 -4.84 3.41 -25.45
N LEU A 107 -3.99 4.45 -25.46
CA LEU A 107 -3.81 5.27 -26.65
C LEU A 107 -3.08 4.42 -27.70
N SER A 108 -3.65 4.29 -28.89
CA SER A 108 -2.97 3.71 -30.04
C SER A 108 -1.73 4.54 -30.35
N LYS A 109 -0.55 3.92 -30.32
CA LYS A 109 0.71 4.53 -30.77
C LYS A 109 0.77 4.57 -32.29
#